data_AF-A0A938F2M7-F1
#
_entry.id   AF-A0A938F2M7-F1
#
_cell.length_a   1.000
_cell.length_b   1.000
_cell.length_c   1.000
_cell.angle_alpha   90.00
_cell.angle_beta   90.00
_cell.angle_gamma   90.00
#
_symmetry.space_group_name_H-M   'P 1'
#
loop_
_entity.id
_entity.type
_entity.pdbx_description
1 polymer ?
#
loop_
_entity_poly.entity_id
_entity_poly.type
_entity_poly.pdbx_seq_one_letter_code
_entity_poly.pdbx_strand_id
1 'polypeptide(L)'
;MFKRRTPMKNKYLIIMCTIIFCTLSIISSCRIDTAATSEEEMQKITEVSEIKETAKTMDITVISDIKEEEIGKEFTVKGKIIFIHEPPDGLFLEIEDESGNIGIFIEKRILSTATEDIIGGIQKGATIKVKGILNKNQERLLLIVGNADSVEIIAEEEKKSVEETELIAAESPDNYQLDVGLVYSGNQDRPGLCYLGAFSMLLKFKEPKIEFFDIIAASGIGIKAGYIDSGEASVLGNGVGEACIILATDNLNTSFTLGLNENGNDSAPYYPPQLRFGNQAKEVVYFNDAEDAFAYLKYVVSSGNPVVVYLDCYYLYDDFVLASDFWKNSMEKDHYDHYMVVTGYDKDNIYLNDPTDPTEAAANIPAKLENFMQAWEKGSEVAQKLGPFWMIYLSGPVSQKPFNEVIQWNIDMSKDAVSEIRKFAENPNSLEPTCFLLNELGRARTEFSNYLNNNGMAEPALLYKQSGEIFSGIAFDMSVTTEKLNMIIDKESEAVKLLIK
;
A
#
# COMPACT_ATOMS: atom_id res chain seq x y z
N MET A 1 0.62 41.46 -9.93
CA MET A 1 2.09 41.60 -9.95
C MET A 1 2.68 40.23 -9.68
N PHE A 2 2.92 39.43 -10.73
CA PHE A 2 3.37 38.04 -10.58
C PHE A 2 4.87 38.02 -10.26
N LYS A 3 5.24 37.51 -9.08
CA LYS A 3 6.65 37.24 -8.71
C LYS A 3 7.16 36.10 -9.60
N ARG A 4 8.06 36.40 -10.53
CA ARG A 4 8.84 35.38 -11.26
C ARG A 4 9.69 34.61 -10.23
N ARG A 5 9.44 33.31 -10.08
CA ARG A 5 10.29 32.40 -9.30
C ARG A 5 11.55 32.07 -10.10
N THR A 6 12.69 32.11 -9.43
CA THR A 6 14.01 31.71 -9.96
C THR A 6 14.17 30.19 -9.91
N PRO A 7 14.66 29.54 -10.97
CA PRO A 7 14.95 28.11 -10.94
C PRO A 7 16.24 27.86 -10.13
N MET A 8 16.18 27.00 -9.12
CA MET A 8 17.35 26.62 -8.31
C MET A 8 18.07 25.43 -8.92
N LYS A 9 19.25 25.68 -9.50
CA LYS A 9 20.12 24.63 -10.04
C LYS A 9 20.89 23.90 -8.94
N ASN A 10 20.70 22.59 -8.89
CA ASN A 10 21.75 21.55 -8.88
C ASN A 10 22.95 21.73 -7.92
N LYS A 11 22.70 21.64 -6.61
CA LYS A 11 23.75 21.54 -5.57
C LYS A 11 23.73 20.22 -4.78
N TYR A 12 22.81 19.30 -5.08
CA TYR A 12 22.49 18.18 -4.19
C TYR A 12 23.24 16.87 -4.50
N LEU A 13 23.90 16.75 -5.65
CA LEU A 13 24.64 15.53 -6.02
C LEU A 13 25.94 15.33 -5.21
N ILE A 14 26.48 16.37 -4.57
CA ILE A 14 27.76 16.28 -3.83
C ILE A 14 27.56 15.85 -2.35
N ILE A 15 26.38 16.05 -1.78
CA ILE A 15 26.11 15.73 -0.37
C ILE A 15 25.82 14.22 -0.18
N MET A 16 25.18 13.57 -1.15
CA MET A 16 24.90 12.13 -1.07
C MET A 16 26.15 11.23 -1.07
N CYS A 17 27.24 11.63 -1.74
CA CYS A 17 28.47 10.82 -1.75
C CYS A 17 29.25 10.85 -0.43
N THR A 18 29.00 11.81 0.46
CA THR A 18 29.76 11.94 1.72
C THR A 18 29.15 11.11 2.86
N ILE A 19 27.84 10.84 2.81
CA ILE A 19 27.12 10.11 3.87
C ILE A 19 27.36 8.59 3.79
N ILE A 20 27.56 8.05 2.59
CA ILE A 20 27.86 6.61 2.39
C ILE A 20 29.24 6.22 2.95
N PHE A 21 30.18 7.17 3.07
CA PHE A 21 31.53 6.87 3.59
C PHE A 21 31.61 6.85 5.12
N CYS A 22 30.65 7.46 5.83
CA CYS A 22 30.65 7.50 7.31
C CYS A 22 29.95 6.31 7.96
N THR A 23 28.96 5.69 7.30
CA THR A 23 28.22 4.54 7.86
C THR A 23 29.01 3.24 7.85
N LEU A 24 29.99 3.08 6.94
CA LEU A 24 30.87 1.91 6.88
C LEU A 24 31.94 1.85 7.99
N SER A 25 32.14 2.92 8.77
CA SER A 25 33.12 2.95 9.87
C SER A 25 32.56 2.53 11.24
N ILE A 26 31.23 2.37 11.37
CA ILE A 26 30.58 2.09 12.67
C ILE A 26 30.29 0.58 12.86
N ILE A 27 30.35 -0.23 11.80
CA ILE A 27 30.03 -1.67 11.86
C ILE A 27 31.21 -2.54 12.37
N SER A 28 32.39 -1.97 12.64
CA SER A 28 33.60 -2.73 13.03
C SER A 28 33.90 -2.80 14.54
N SER A 29 32.95 -2.52 15.45
CA SER A 29 33.27 -2.43 16.89
C SER A 29 32.28 -3.02 17.90
N CYS A 30 31.28 -3.80 17.49
CA CYS A 30 30.46 -4.54 18.46
C CYS A 30 31.05 -5.92 18.75
N ARG A 31 31.85 -6.01 19.82
CA ARG A 31 32.20 -7.28 20.49
C ARG A 31 30.97 -7.78 21.25
N ILE A 32 30.61 -9.03 21.00
CA ILE A 32 29.59 -9.77 21.75
C ILE A 32 30.30 -10.44 22.93
N ASP A 33 29.95 -10.05 24.15
CA ASP A 33 30.30 -10.76 25.38
C ASP A 33 29.23 -11.83 25.64
N THR A 34 29.63 -13.10 25.54
CA THR A 34 28.76 -14.25 25.81
C THR A 34 28.72 -14.51 27.32
N ALA A 35 27.60 -14.22 27.96
CA ALA A 35 27.34 -14.63 29.34
C ALA A 35 26.72 -16.04 29.35
N ALA A 36 27.39 -16.98 30.01
CA ALA A 36 26.93 -18.34 30.24
C ALA A 36 25.89 -18.36 31.36
N THR A 37 24.66 -18.79 31.05
CA THR A 37 23.64 -19.16 32.03
C THR A 37 23.67 -20.67 32.28
N SER A 38 23.72 -21.03 33.57
CA SER A 38 23.91 -22.36 34.13
C SER A 38 22.67 -23.27 34.04
N GLU A 39 22.91 -24.54 33.75
CA GLU A 39 21.97 -25.65 33.46
C GLU A 39 21.12 -26.19 34.64
N GLU A 40 20.79 -25.40 35.67
CA GLU A 40 20.28 -25.97 36.94
C GLU A 40 18.76 -25.86 37.21
N GLU A 41 17.92 -25.48 36.24
CA GLU A 41 16.45 -25.35 36.46
C GLU A 41 15.55 -26.12 35.48
N MET A 42 16.02 -27.22 34.87
CA MET A 42 15.20 -28.01 33.92
C MET A 42 14.99 -29.49 34.29
N GLN A 43 14.82 -29.77 35.58
CA GLN A 43 14.38 -31.09 36.08
C GLN A 43 13.17 -30.97 37.00
N LYS A 44 12.01 -30.66 36.42
CA LYS A 44 10.71 -31.04 36.98
C LYS A 44 9.64 -30.83 35.91
N ILE A 45 9.28 -31.92 35.22
CA ILE A 45 7.95 -32.27 34.68
C ILE A 45 8.19 -33.52 33.82
N THR A 46 8.05 -34.70 34.42
CA THR A 46 7.85 -35.95 33.69
C THR A 46 6.95 -36.81 34.55
N GLU A 47 5.65 -36.82 34.23
CA GLU A 47 4.71 -37.92 34.44
C GLU A 47 3.29 -37.42 34.14
N VAL A 48 2.80 -37.60 32.91
CA VAL A 48 1.38 -37.85 32.67
C VAL A 48 1.23 -38.86 31.51
N SER A 49 0.75 -40.02 31.93
CA SER A 49 0.10 -41.15 31.27
C SER A 49 -0.34 -41.05 29.80
N GLU A 50 -0.07 -42.17 29.10
CA GLU A 50 -0.72 -42.63 27.87
C GLU A 50 -2.26 -42.61 27.98
N ILE A 51 -2.91 -41.87 27.07
CA ILE A 51 -4.32 -42.02 26.74
C ILE A 51 -4.40 -42.18 25.22
N LYS A 52 -4.93 -43.32 24.77
CA LYS A 52 -5.33 -43.53 23.37
C LYS A 52 -6.52 -42.61 23.06
N GLU A 53 -6.25 -41.51 22.37
CA GLU A 53 -7.27 -40.56 21.95
C GLU A 53 -7.71 -40.81 20.52
N THR A 54 -9.02 -40.88 20.35
CA THR A 54 -9.72 -40.92 19.07
C THR A 54 -9.57 -39.54 18.43
N ALA A 55 -9.19 -39.45 17.15
CA ALA A 55 -8.87 -38.20 16.46
C ALA A 55 -10.00 -37.17 16.58
N LYS A 56 -9.84 -36.26 17.55
CA LYS A 56 -10.69 -35.09 17.76
C LYS A 56 -10.20 -34.04 16.77
N THR A 57 -11.08 -33.60 15.88
CA THR A 57 -10.84 -32.46 14.99
C THR A 57 -10.42 -31.26 15.84
N MET A 58 -9.21 -30.76 15.60
CA MET A 58 -8.62 -29.65 16.36
C MET A 58 -9.20 -28.34 15.83
N ASP A 59 -9.74 -27.51 16.72
CA ASP A 59 -10.24 -26.19 16.35
C ASP A 59 -9.05 -25.28 15.97
N ILE A 60 -9.09 -24.71 14.77
CA ILE A 60 -8.06 -23.77 14.29
C ILE A 60 -8.36 -22.40 14.91
N THR A 61 -7.36 -21.81 15.55
CA THR A 61 -7.41 -20.47 16.14
C THR A 61 -6.95 -19.43 15.14
N VAL A 62 -7.69 -18.33 15.02
CA VAL A 62 -7.34 -17.15 14.24
C VAL A 62 -6.16 -16.44 14.91
N ILE A 63 -5.13 -16.05 14.16
CA ILE A 63 -3.88 -15.52 14.75
C ILE A 63 -4.13 -14.28 15.63
N SER A 64 -4.99 -13.36 15.22
CA SER A 64 -5.28 -12.13 15.99
C SER A 64 -5.94 -12.36 17.34
N ASP A 65 -6.54 -13.54 17.56
CA ASP A 65 -7.19 -13.87 18.82
C ASP A 65 -6.20 -14.33 19.90
N ILE A 66 -4.96 -14.64 19.51
CA ILE A 66 -3.90 -15.11 20.41
C ILE A 66 -3.28 -13.92 21.14
N LYS A 67 -3.35 -13.93 22.48
CA LYS A 67 -2.88 -12.81 23.31
C LYS A 67 -1.78 -13.20 24.29
N GLU A 68 -1.04 -12.20 24.76
CA GLU A 68 0.08 -12.40 25.70
C GLU A 68 -0.35 -13.04 27.02
N GLU A 69 -1.56 -12.75 27.51
CA GLU A 69 -2.11 -13.38 28.72
C GLU A 69 -2.35 -14.90 28.60
N GLU A 70 -2.14 -15.47 27.42
CA GLU A 70 -2.35 -16.89 27.12
C GLU A 70 -1.06 -17.70 26.98
N ILE A 71 0.09 -17.12 27.34
CA ILE A 71 1.38 -17.82 27.35
C ILE A 71 1.28 -19.13 28.14
N GLY A 72 1.84 -20.19 27.56
CA GLY A 72 1.78 -21.55 28.11
C GLY A 72 0.56 -22.36 27.66
N LYS A 73 -0.43 -21.74 27.00
CA LYS A 73 -1.52 -22.49 26.35
C LYS A 73 -1.08 -23.04 25.01
N GLU A 74 -1.74 -24.11 24.59
CA GLU A 74 -1.52 -24.76 23.31
C GLU A 74 -2.52 -24.23 22.27
N PHE A 75 -2.03 -23.90 21.07
CA PHE A 75 -2.82 -23.38 19.97
C PHE A 75 -2.57 -24.19 18.70
N THR A 76 -3.57 -24.22 17.82
CA THR A 76 -3.43 -24.71 16.43
C THR A 76 -3.73 -23.55 15.50
N VAL A 77 -2.75 -23.10 14.74
CA VAL A 77 -2.88 -21.99 13.78
C VAL A 77 -2.69 -22.50 12.37
N LYS A 78 -3.27 -21.81 11.39
CA LYS A 78 -3.05 -22.05 9.97
C LYS A 78 -2.62 -20.74 9.33
N GLY A 79 -1.52 -20.74 8.58
CA GLY A 79 -1.03 -19.54 7.92
C GLY A 79 -0.03 -19.83 6.82
N LYS A 80 0.22 -18.82 5.98
CA LYS A 80 1.20 -18.84 4.90
C LYS A 80 2.58 -18.44 5.43
N ILE A 81 3.62 -19.20 5.13
CA ILE A 81 4.98 -18.88 5.54
C ILE A 81 5.48 -17.65 4.78
N ILE A 82 5.78 -16.56 5.49
CA ILE A 82 6.32 -15.32 4.91
C ILE A 82 7.80 -15.12 5.18
N PHE A 83 8.32 -15.75 6.23
CA PHE A 83 9.72 -15.64 6.61
C PHE A 83 10.25 -16.98 7.13
N ILE A 84 11.50 -17.27 6.81
CA ILE A 84 12.23 -18.47 7.23
C ILE A 84 13.62 -18.06 7.69
N HIS A 85 14.03 -18.51 8.86
CA HIS A 85 15.38 -18.37 9.37
C HIS A 85 15.81 -19.63 10.11
N GLU A 86 17.03 -20.11 9.86
CA GLU A 86 17.59 -21.32 10.47
C GLU A 86 18.69 -20.96 11.49
N PRO A 87 18.32 -20.61 12.73
CA PRO A 87 19.31 -20.48 13.79
C PRO A 87 19.94 -21.84 14.14
N PRO A 88 21.10 -21.88 14.83
CA PRO A 88 21.76 -23.13 15.19
C PRO A 88 20.88 -24.15 15.93
N ASP A 89 19.90 -23.65 16.69
CA ASP A 89 19.06 -24.43 17.61
C ASP A 89 17.75 -24.95 16.99
N GLY A 90 17.44 -24.55 15.74
CA GLY A 90 16.20 -24.97 15.10
C GLY A 90 15.84 -24.15 13.87
N LEU A 91 14.54 -24.04 13.62
CA LEU A 91 13.96 -23.34 12.50
C LEU A 91 12.93 -22.36 13.03
N PHE A 92 13.09 -21.09 12.68
CA PHE A 92 12.13 -20.04 12.93
C PHE A 92 11.36 -19.72 11.65
N LEU A 93 10.04 -19.76 11.74
CA LEU A 93 9.13 -19.35 10.68
C LEU A 93 8.30 -18.17 11.17
N GLU A 94 7.94 -17.27 10.27
CA GLU A 94 6.83 -16.35 10.51
C GLU A 94 5.73 -16.74 9.54
N ILE A 95 4.54 -17.01 10.07
CA ILE A 95 3.35 -17.31 9.28
C ILE A 95 2.32 -16.22 9.42
N GLU A 96 1.53 -16.03 8.39
CA GLU A 96 0.43 -15.05 8.38
C GLU A 96 -0.90 -15.68 7.96
N ASP A 97 -1.99 -15.16 8.51
CA ASP A 97 -3.34 -15.34 8.02
C ASP A 97 -3.96 -13.96 7.74
N GLU A 98 -5.26 -13.90 7.42
CA GLU A 98 -5.96 -12.63 7.14
C GLU A 98 -6.02 -11.69 8.36
N SER A 99 -5.76 -12.21 9.56
CA SER A 99 -5.92 -11.50 10.83
C SER A 99 -4.61 -10.96 11.41
N GLY A 100 -3.46 -11.54 11.05
CA GLY A 100 -2.16 -11.13 11.55
C GLY A 100 -1.05 -12.14 11.27
N ASN A 101 0.05 -12.01 12.00
CA ASN A 101 1.20 -12.90 11.91
C ASN A 101 1.62 -13.44 13.29
N ILE A 102 2.27 -14.60 13.28
CA ILE A 102 2.82 -15.22 14.50
C ILE A 102 4.11 -15.96 14.18
N GLY A 103 5.07 -15.90 15.11
CA GLY A 103 6.29 -16.69 15.02
C GLY A 103 6.02 -18.17 15.29
N ILE A 104 6.74 -19.05 14.63
CA ILE A 104 6.75 -20.49 14.88
C ILE A 104 8.20 -20.90 15.08
N PHE A 105 8.50 -21.62 16.15
CA PHE A 105 9.84 -22.17 16.37
C PHE A 105 9.79 -23.69 16.47
N ILE A 106 10.56 -24.34 15.61
CA ILE A 106 10.70 -25.79 15.53
C ILE A 106 12.13 -26.14 15.93
N GLU A 107 12.30 -26.71 17.11
CA GLU A 107 13.63 -27.09 17.60
C GLU A 107 14.31 -28.11 16.67
N LYS A 108 15.64 -28.05 16.58
CA LYS A 108 16.43 -28.94 15.73
C LYS A 108 16.20 -30.43 16.01
N ARG A 109 15.97 -30.79 17.28
CA ARG A 109 15.63 -32.18 17.64
C ARG A 109 14.31 -32.63 17.01
N ILE A 110 13.33 -31.75 16.89
CA ILE A 110 12.03 -32.04 16.28
C ILE A 110 12.20 -32.16 14.76
N LEU A 111 12.95 -31.25 14.14
CA LEU A 111 13.28 -31.32 12.71
C LEU A 111 13.98 -32.63 12.34
N SER A 112 14.90 -33.10 13.19
CA SER A 112 15.60 -34.38 12.95
C SER A 112 14.70 -35.62 12.98
N THR A 113 13.48 -35.48 13.52
CA THR A 113 12.46 -36.53 13.54
C THR A 113 11.35 -36.33 12.51
N ALA A 114 11.33 -35.18 11.83
CA ALA A 114 10.35 -34.87 10.81
C ALA A 114 10.61 -35.68 9.52
N THR A 115 9.55 -35.95 8.77
CA THR A 115 9.65 -36.61 7.47
C THR A 115 10.25 -35.67 6.43
N GLU A 116 10.84 -36.23 5.36
CA GLU A 116 11.34 -35.43 4.23
C GLU A 116 10.23 -34.58 3.60
N ASP A 117 8.97 -35.04 3.62
CA ASP A 117 7.81 -34.30 3.12
C ASP A 117 7.55 -33.01 3.92
N ILE A 118 7.66 -33.08 5.26
CA ILE A 118 7.51 -31.89 6.12
C ILE A 118 8.67 -30.93 5.85
N ILE A 119 9.91 -31.43 5.88
CA ILE A 119 11.10 -30.58 5.72
C ILE A 119 11.11 -29.92 4.33
N GLY A 120 10.83 -30.69 3.27
CA GLY A 120 10.78 -30.18 1.89
C GLY A 120 9.58 -29.27 1.61
N GLY A 121 8.47 -29.44 2.36
CA GLY A 121 7.28 -28.60 2.24
C GLY A 121 7.36 -27.25 2.97
N ILE A 122 8.31 -27.09 3.91
CA ILE A 122 8.57 -25.81 4.57
C ILE A 122 9.36 -24.91 3.60
N GLN A 123 8.64 -24.07 2.87
CA GLN A 123 9.19 -23.07 1.98
C GLN A 123 8.38 -21.79 2.06
N LYS A 124 9.02 -20.66 1.74
CA LYS A 124 8.33 -19.36 1.71
C LYS A 124 7.16 -19.45 0.72
N GLY A 125 5.97 -19.06 1.18
CA GLY A 125 4.72 -19.13 0.44
C GLY A 125 3.89 -20.39 0.69
N ALA A 126 4.43 -21.44 1.32
CA ALA A 126 3.64 -22.62 1.66
C ALA A 126 2.62 -22.30 2.77
N THR A 127 1.42 -22.88 2.68
CA THR A 127 0.45 -22.84 3.78
C THR A 127 0.73 -23.99 4.74
N ILE A 128 0.91 -23.66 6.01
CA ILE A 128 1.13 -24.65 7.05
C ILE A 128 0.08 -24.51 8.15
N LYS A 129 -0.22 -25.63 8.78
CA LYS A 129 -0.97 -25.69 10.02
C LYS A 129 -0.07 -26.21 11.10
N VAL A 130 0.07 -25.43 12.17
CA VAL A 130 1.02 -25.69 13.23
C VAL A 130 0.31 -25.72 14.56
N LYS A 131 0.63 -26.74 15.35
CA LYS A 131 0.23 -26.87 16.73
C LYS A 131 1.42 -26.65 17.67
N GLY A 132 1.31 -25.72 18.61
CA GLY A 132 2.40 -25.44 19.54
C GLY A 132 1.96 -24.73 20.81
N ILE A 133 2.90 -24.62 21.76
CA ILE A 133 2.69 -23.90 23.02
C ILE A 133 3.09 -22.44 22.82
N LEU A 134 2.19 -21.52 23.14
CA LEU A 134 2.46 -20.09 23.05
C LEU A 134 3.55 -19.69 24.04
N ASN A 135 4.54 -18.97 23.53
CA ASN A 135 5.65 -18.42 24.28
C ASN A 135 5.95 -16.99 23.81
N LYS A 136 6.77 -16.27 24.58
CA LYS A 136 7.23 -14.92 24.27
C LYS A 136 8.74 -14.88 24.22
N ASN A 137 9.31 -14.43 23.10
CA ASN A 137 10.75 -14.23 22.93
C ASN A 137 11.00 -12.85 22.33
N GLN A 138 11.84 -12.04 22.96
CA GLN A 138 12.18 -10.68 22.50
C GLN A 138 10.93 -9.84 22.15
N GLU A 139 9.95 -9.80 23.06
CA GLU A 139 8.68 -9.09 22.87
C GLU A 139 7.76 -9.63 21.75
N ARG A 140 8.08 -10.78 21.16
CA ARG A 140 7.25 -11.40 20.11
C ARG A 140 6.60 -12.68 20.61
N LEU A 141 5.32 -12.85 20.29
CA LEU A 141 4.59 -14.08 20.50
C LEU A 141 4.98 -15.11 19.44
N LEU A 142 5.23 -16.34 19.87
CA LEU A 142 5.53 -17.44 18.98
C LEU A 142 5.06 -18.78 19.54
N LEU A 143 4.74 -19.73 18.66
CA LEU A 143 4.41 -21.09 19.04
C LEU A 143 5.66 -21.97 19.03
N ILE A 144 5.96 -22.58 20.17
CA ILE A 144 6.98 -23.63 20.29
C ILE A 144 6.33 -24.95 19.89
N VAL A 145 6.79 -25.52 18.79
CA VAL A 145 6.30 -26.82 18.32
C VAL A 145 6.84 -27.92 19.23
N GLY A 146 5.99 -28.84 19.68
CA GLY A 146 6.36 -29.89 20.63
C GLY A 146 6.81 -31.21 19.98
N ASN A 147 6.38 -31.49 18.75
CA ASN A 147 6.70 -32.71 18.01
C ASN A 147 6.54 -32.47 16.49
N ALA A 148 7.05 -33.38 15.66
CA ALA A 148 7.00 -33.21 14.20
C ALA A 148 5.58 -33.32 13.64
N ASP A 149 4.74 -34.18 14.23
CA ASP A 149 3.34 -34.40 13.81
C ASP A 149 2.43 -33.18 14.06
N SER A 150 2.89 -32.22 14.85
CA SER A 150 2.25 -30.92 15.06
C SER A 150 2.41 -29.96 13.88
N VAL A 151 3.19 -30.32 12.86
CA VAL A 151 3.37 -29.52 11.64
C VAL A 151 2.73 -30.26 10.47
N GLU A 152 1.69 -29.67 9.93
CA GLU A 152 0.97 -30.16 8.76
C GLU A 152 1.21 -29.17 7.60
N ILE A 153 1.88 -29.62 6.54
CA ILE A 153 1.92 -28.85 5.29
C ILE A 153 0.56 -29.02 4.63
N ILE A 154 -0.22 -27.95 4.63
CA ILE A 154 -1.48 -27.94 3.90
C ILE A 154 -1.07 -27.72 2.46
N ALA A 155 -1.09 -28.80 1.67
CA ALA A 155 -1.17 -28.67 0.22
C ALA A 155 -2.29 -27.66 -0.01
N GLU A 156 -1.96 -26.49 -0.57
CA GLU A 156 -3.00 -25.57 -1.03
C GLU A 156 -3.94 -26.46 -1.83
N GLU A 157 -5.21 -26.59 -1.39
CA GLU A 157 -6.24 -27.17 -2.24
C GLU A 157 -6.03 -26.44 -3.55
N GLU A 158 -5.53 -27.15 -4.59
CA GLU A 158 -5.11 -26.56 -5.86
C GLU A 158 -6.12 -25.49 -6.14
N LYS A 159 -5.70 -24.22 -5.99
CA LYS A 159 -6.60 -23.12 -5.69
C LYS A 159 -7.42 -22.87 -6.93
N LYS A 160 -8.43 -23.72 -7.11
CA LYS A 160 -8.84 -24.35 -8.37
C LYS A 160 -8.05 -23.74 -9.51
N SER A 161 -6.76 -24.16 -9.66
CA SER A 161 -5.71 -23.42 -10.38
C SER A 161 -6.41 -22.57 -11.39
N VAL A 162 -6.57 -21.25 -11.12
CA VAL A 162 -7.32 -20.37 -12.03
C VAL A 162 -6.77 -20.75 -13.37
N GLU A 163 -7.59 -21.45 -14.18
CA GLU A 163 -7.06 -22.17 -15.34
C GLU A 163 -6.18 -21.14 -15.99
N GLU A 164 -4.87 -21.42 -16.13
CA GLU A 164 -3.96 -20.56 -16.87
C GLU A 164 -4.56 -20.53 -18.25
N THR A 165 -5.49 -19.61 -18.41
CA THR A 165 -6.30 -19.47 -19.57
C THR A 165 -5.31 -18.70 -20.39
N GLU A 166 -4.58 -19.46 -21.22
CA GLU A 166 -3.68 -18.90 -22.21
C GLU A 166 -4.36 -17.65 -22.73
N LEU A 167 -3.72 -16.51 -22.47
CA LEU A 167 -4.37 -15.22 -22.57
C LEU A 167 -4.48 -14.90 -24.05
N ILE A 168 -5.49 -15.48 -24.71
CA ILE A 168 -5.81 -15.19 -26.10
C ILE A 168 -6.57 -13.87 -26.06
N ALA A 169 -5.82 -12.78 -25.96
CA ALA A 169 -6.38 -11.45 -26.13
C ALA A 169 -7.10 -11.43 -27.49
N ALA A 170 -8.40 -11.19 -27.48
CA ALA A 170 -9.15 -11.09 -28.71
C ALA A 170 -8.52 -10.00 -29.59
N GLU A 171 -8.57 -10.18 -30.92
CA GLU A 171 -8.08 -9.17 -31.86
C GLU A 171 -8.71 -7.81 -31.51
N SER A 172 -7.84 -6.87 -31.13
CA SER A 172 -8.23 -5.49 -30.82
C SER A 172 -8.09 -4.63 -32.07
N PRO A 173 -8.96 -3.62 -32.29
CA PRO A 173 -8.83 -2.70 -33.43
C PRO A 173 -7.48 -1.97 -33.40
N ASP A 174 -7.03 -1.44 -34.54
CA ASP A 174 -5.75 -0.71 -34.63
C ASP A 174 -5.77 0.66 -33.91
N ASN A 175 -6.96 1.20 -33.66
CA ASN A 175 -7.17 2.44 -32.93
C ASN A 175 -8.48 2.37 -32.14
N TYR A 176 -8.47 2.95 -30.95
CA TYR A 176 -9.64 3.03 -30.09
C TYR A 176 -9.47 4.16 -29.06
N GLN A 177 -10.56 4.85 -28.73
CA GLN A 177 -10.54 5.94 -27.75
C GLN A 177 -11.84 5.95 -26.94
N LEU A 178 -11.70 6.01 -25.62
CA LEU A 178 -12.78 6.20 -24.66
C LEU A 178 -12.93 7.68 -24.30
N ASP A 179 -14.17 8.09 -24.03
CA ASP A 179 -14.49 9.40 -23.46
C ASP A 179 -14.44 9.33 -21.92
N VAL A 180 -13.24 9.47 -21.37
CA VAL A 180 -13.00 9.38 -19.92
C VAL A 180 -12.90 10.79 -19.35
N GLY A 181 -13.83 11.15 -18.46
CA GLY A 181 -13.83 12.45 -17.79
C GLY A 181 -12.62 12.63 -16.87
N LEU A 182 -12.06 13.84 -16.86
CA LEU A 182 -10.97 14.21 -15.97
C LEU A 182 -11.42 14.34 -14.51
N VAL A 183 -10.54 13.94 -13.60
CA VAL A 183 -10.62 14.23 -12.17
C VAL A 183 -9.30 14.82 -11.73
N TYR A 184 -9.31 16.10 -11.35
CA TYR A 184 -8.13 16.76 -10.78
C TYR A 184 -7.99 16.42 -9.29
N SER A 185 -6.92 15.73 -8.94
CA SER A 185 -6.62 15.31 -7.57
C SER A 185 -5.51 16.12 -6.90
N GLY A 186 -4.81 16.99 -7.64
CA GLY A 186 -3.81 17.90 -7.10
C GLY A 186 -4.39 18.98 -6.17
N ASN A 187 -3.52 19.83 -5.64
CA ASN A 187 -3.90 20.89 -4.71
C ASN A 187 -3.05 22.15 -4.93
N GLN A 188 -3.70 23.31 -5.05
CA GLN A 188 -3.03 24.60 -5.30
C GLN A 188 -2.03 24.54 -6.47
N ASP A 189 -2.45 23.96 -7.59
CA ASP A 189 -1.65 23.73 -8.80
C ASP A 189 -0.35 22.93 -8.53
N ARG A 190 -0.36 22.06 -7.52
CA ARG A 190 0.71 21.10 -7.25
C ARG A 190 0.20 19.67 -7.38
N PRO A 191 1.03 18.76 -7.90
CA PRO A 191 0.66 17.36 -7.98
C PRO A 191 0.46 16.77 -6.57
N GLY A 192 -0.40 15.76 -6.51
CA GLY A 192 -0.71 15.01 -5.30
C GLY A 192 -1.87 14.05 -5.57
N LEU A 193 -1.94 12.96 -4.80
CA LEU A 193 -3.01 11.97 -4.90
C LEU A 193 -3.22 11.42 -6.32
N CYS A 194 -2.16 11.28 -7.12
CA CYS A 194 -2.29 10.81 -8.51
C CYS A 194 -2.95 9.42 -8.58
N TYR A 195 -2.62 8.53 -7.65
CA TYR A 195 -3.22 7.21 -7.49
C TYR A 195 -4.76 7.29 -7.34
N LEU A 196 -5.28 8.08 -6.39
CA LEU A 196 -6.72 8.23 -6.21
C LEU A 196 -7.38 9.03 -7.33
N GLY A 197 -6.71 10.04 -7.90
CA GLY A 197 -7.24 10.79 -9.03
C GLY A 197 -7.47 9.90 -10.25
N ALA A 198 -6.47 9.09 -10.61
CA ALA A 198 -6.57 8.13 -11.71
C ALA A 198 -7.64 7.07 -11.43
N PHE A 199 -7.67 6.50 -10.22
CA PHE A 199 -8.71 5.55 -9.82
C PHE A 199 -10.12 6.17 -9.85
N SER A 200 -10.24 7.46 -9.52
CA SER A 200 -11.51 8.18 -9.55
C SER A 200 -12.07 8.36 -10.95
N MET A 201 -11.20 8.50 -11.96
CA MET A 201 -11.64 8.52 -13.35
C MET A 201 -12.24 7.18 -13.77
N LEU A 202 -11.70 6.04 -13.30
CA LEU A 202 -12.31 4.71 -13.55
C LEU A 202 -13.71 4.62 -12.92
N LEU A 203 -13.82 5.02 -11.65
CA LEU A 203 -15.07 4.98 -10.91
C LEU A 203 -16.14 5.88 -11.55
N LYS A 204 -15.78 7.12 -11.89
CA LYS A 204 -16.70 8.08 -12.51
C LYS A 204 -17.10 7.67 -13.94
N PHE A 205 -16.23 6.95 -14.66
CA PHE A 205 -16.59 6.35 -15.94
C PHE A 205 -17.68 5.27 -15.81
N LYS A 206 -17.67 4.50 -14.71
CA LYS A 206 -18.69 3.45 -14.44
C LYS A 206 -19.95 3.98 -13.75
N GLU A 207 -19.80 4.91 -12.80
CA GLU A 207 -20.88 5.55 -12.06
C GLU A 207 -20.68 7.07 -12.07
N PRO A 208 -21.23 7.79 -13.06
CA PRO A 208 -20.97 9.23 -13.25
C PRO A 208 -21.37 10.14 -12.09
N LYS A 209 -22.24 9.65 -11.18
CA LYS A 209 -22.68 10.42 -10.01
C LYS A 209 -21.69 10.39 -8.85
N ILE A 210 -20.71 9.47 -8.86
CA ILE A 210 -19.69 9.44 -7.83
C ILE A 210 -18.80 10.68 -7.98
N GLU A 211 -18.53 11.36 -6.87
CA GLU A 211 -17.65 12.51 -6.85
C GLU A 211 -16.33 12.18 -6.16
N PHE A 212 -15.31 13.00 -6.38
CA PHE A 212 -13.99 12.75 -5.82
C PHE A 212 -14.01 12.69 -4.28
N PHE A 213 -14.86 13.49 -3.63
CA PHE A 213 -15.02 13.45 -2.18
C PHE A 213 -15.60 12.12 -1.66
N ASP A 214 -16.45 11.43 -2.43
CA ASP A 214 -16.99 10.12 -2.03
C ASP A 214 -15.86 9.09 -1.98
N ILE A 215 -14.94 9.18 -2.93
CA ILE A 215 -13.80 8.29 -3.08
C ILE A 215 -12.78 8.57 -1.99
N ILE A 216 -12.52 9.84 -1.68
CA ILE A 216 -11.68 10.24 -0.54
C ILE A 216 -12.24 9.67 0.77
N ALA A 217 -13.55 9.78 1.00
CA ALA A 217 -14.20 9.21 2.18
C ALA A 217 -14.13 7.68 2.20
N ALA A 218 -14.33 7.01 1.06
CA ALA A 218 -14.25 5.56 0.95
C ALA A 218 -12.83 5.01 1.13
N SER A 219 -11.82 5.81 0.79
CA SER A 219 -10.40 5.43 0.87
C SER A 219 -9.78 5.60 2.27
N GLY A 220 -10.42 6.36 3.14
CA GLY A 220 -9.95 6.66 4.51
C GLY A 220 -8.80 7.67 4.57
N ILE A 221 -8.30 8.14 3.43
CA ILE A 221 -7.17 9.06 3.36
C ILE A 221 -7.50 10.47 3.92
N GLY A 222 -8.78 10.85 3.89
CA GLY A 222 -9.30 12.14 4.34
C GLY A 222 -9.05 12.46 5.81
N ILE A 223 -8.85 11.42 6.62
CA ILE A 223 -8.89 11.47 8.09
C ILE A 223 -7.70 10.80 8.76
N LYS A 224 -6.91 10.01 8.01
CA LYS A 224 -5.77 9.28 8.54
C LYS A 224 -4.51 10.12 8.44
N ALA A 225 -3.69 10.04 9.48
CA ALA A 225 -2.34 10.59 9.50
C ALA A 225 -1.42 9.55 10.15
N GLY A 226 -0.20 9.42 9.63
CA GLY A 226 0.83 8.55 10.19
C GLY A 226 2.16 9.29 10.28
N TYR A 227 2.77 9.30 11.46
CA TYR A 227 4.10 9.84 11.67
C TYR A 227 5.15 8.74 11.49
N ILE A 228 6.13 9.01 10.62
CA ILE A 228 7.26 8.12 10.39
C ILE A 228 8.50 8.84 10.88
N ASP A 229 9.09 8.32 11.97
CA ASP A 229 10.37 8.81 12.47
C ASP A 229 11.51 8.13 11.73
N SER A 230 12.26 8.91 10.95
CA SER A 230 13.49 8.47 10.29
C SER A 230 14.71 9.30 10.76
N GLY A 231 14.57 9.99 11.91
CA GLY A 231 15.55 10.96 12.40
C GLY A 231 15.42 12.30 11.67
N GLU A 232 16.40 12.65 10.85
CA GLU A 232 16.47 13.97 10.19
C GLU A 232 15.38 14.18 9.13
N ALA A 233 14.78 13.10 8.62
CA ALA A 233 13.78 13.13 7.55
C ALA A 233 12.41 12.61 8.03
N SER A 234 12.04 12.91 9.27
CA SER A 234 10.74 12.50 9.80
C SER A 234 9.61 13.07 8.93
N VAL A 235 8.58 12.28 8.65
CA VAL A 235 7.48 12.71 7.77
C VAL A 235 6.13 12.46 8.42
N LEU A 236 5.16 13.28 8.06
CA LEU A 236 3.75 13.05 8.34
C LEU A 236 3.04 12.79 7.02
N GLY A 237 2.55 11.57 6.85
CA GLY A 237 1.84 11.14 5.65
C GLY A 237 0.43 10.66 5.95
N ASN A 238 -0.25 10.13 4.93
CA ASN A 238 -1.59 9.58 5.07
C ASN A 238 -1.62 8.19 5.73
N GLY A 239 -0.45 7.55 5.93
CA GLY A 239 -0.28 6.25 6.58
C GLY A 239 -0.84 5.03 5.82
N VAL A 240 -1.26 5.18 4.56
CA VAL A 240 -1.76 4.08 3.70
C VAL A 240 -1.26 4.15 2.26
N GLY A 241 -0.74 5.30 1.81
CA GLY A 241 -0.32 5.56 0.42
C GLY A 241 -1.33 5.06 -0.60
N GLU A 242 -0.85 4.41 -1.66
CA GLU A 242 -1.69 3.88 -2.75
C GLU A 242 -2.61 2.73 -2.34
N ALA A 243 -2.37 2.06 -1.20
CA ALA A 243 -3.29 1.03 -0.70
C ALA A 243 -4.68 1.58 -0.34
N CYS A 244 -4.83 2.91 -0.31
CA CYS A 244 -6.14 3.55 -0.23
C CYS A 244 -7.07 3.21 -1.41
N ILE A 245 -6.55 2.75 -2.57
CA ILE A 245 -7.38 2.22 -3.67
C ILE A 245 -8.11 0.96 -3.22
N ILE A 246 -7.43 0.04 -2.54
CA ILE A 246 -8.01 -1.20 -1.98
C ILE A 246 -9.11 -0.85 -0.97
N LEU A 247 -8.83 0.08 -0.06
CA LEU A 247 -9.82 0.51 0.92
C LEU A 247 -11.05 1.15 0.26
N ALA A 248 -10.82 1.96 -0.80
CA ALA A 248 -11.90 2.54 -1.57
C ALA A 248 -12.73 1.46 -2.29
N THR A 249 -12.12 0.42 -2.84
CA THR A 249 -12.85 -0.65 -3.54
C THR A 249 -13.81 -1.36 -2.60
N ASP A 250 -13.37 -1.65 -1.37
CA ASP A 250 -14.19 -2.30 -0.35
C ASP A 250 -15.39 -1.44 0.07
N ASN A 251 -15.18 -0.13 0.25
CA ASN A 251 -16.24 0.80 0.66
C ASN A 251 -17.16 1.24 -0.48
N LEU A 252 -16.75 0.99 -1.72
CA LEU A 252 -17.54 1.21 -2.93
C LEU A 252 -18.10 -0.09 -3.52
N ASN A 253 -18.05 -1.19 -2.74
CA ASN A 253 -18.53 -2.53 -3.11
C ASN A 253 -18.19 -2.88 -4.56
N THR A 254 -16.96 -2.57 -4.96
CA THR A 254 -16.46 -2.79 -6.31
C THR A 254 -15.26 -3.72 -6.26
N SER A 255 -14.82 -4.15 -7.44
CA SER A 255 -13.64 -5.00 -7.58
C SER A 255 -12.84 -4.54 -8.78
N PHE A 256 -11.55 -4.86 -8.75
CA PHE A 256 -10.64 -4.60 -9.84
C PHE A 256 -9.95 -5.88 -10.29
N THR A 257 -9.55 -5.89 -11.55
CA THR A 257 -8.58 -6.85 -12.07
C THR A 257 -7.22 -6.15 -12.10
N LEU A 258 -6.18 -6.87 -11.68
CA LEU A 258 -4.80 -6.42 -11.70
C LEU A 258 -4.07 -7.11 -12.86
N GLY A 259 -3.35 -6.36 -13.68
CA GLY A 259 -2.40 -6.87 -14.67
C GLY A 259 -0.97 -6.49 -14.27
N LEU A 260 -0.02 -7.42 -14.39
CA LEU A 260 1.41 -7.17 -14.18
C LEU A 260 2.26 -8.28 -14.82
N ASN A 261 3.56 -8.06 -14.96
CA ASN A 261 4.48 -9.13 -15.34
C ASN A 261 4.47 -10.28 -14.30
N GLU A 262 4.67 -11.53 -14.72
CA GLU A 262 4.70 -12.73 -13.85
C GLU A 262 5.64 -12.57 -12.64
N ASN A 263 6.77 -11.89 -12.82
CA ASN A 263 7.76 -11.62 -11.78
C ASN A 263 7.68 -10.20 -11.20
N GLY A 264 6.59 -9.48 -11.51
CA GLY A 264 6.39 -8.10 -11.09
C GLY A 264 5.92 -7.98 -9.64
N ASN A 265 6.12 -6.79 -9.06
CA ASN A 265 5.57 -6.46 -7.75
C ASN A 265 4.17 -5.86 -7.92
N ASP A 266 3.20 -6.42 -7.21
CA ASP A 266 1.83 -5.92 -7.17
C ASP A 266 1.66 -4.70 -6.25
N SER A 267 2.56 -4.50 -5.29
CA SER A 267 2.47 -3.47 -4.24
C SER A 267 3.85 -3.06 -3.74
N ALA A 268 3.94 -1.86 -3.14
CA ALA A 268 5.17 -1.41 -2.52
C ALA A 268 5.60 -2.40 -1.43
N PRO A 269 6.91 -2.70 -1.31
CA PRO A 269 7.41 -3.79 -0.47
C PRO A 269 7.18 -3.58 1.03
N TYR A 270 6.85 -2.37 1.44
CA TYR A 270 6.60 -2.01 2.84
C TYR A 270 5.12 -2.08 3.21
N TYR A 271 4.21 -2.36 2.27
CA TYR A 271 2.81 -2.58 2.64
C TYR A 271 2.61 -3.91 3.32
N PRO A 272 1.73 -3.95 4.33
CA PRO A 272 1.39 -5.20 4.96
C PRO A 272 0.60 -6.06 3.96
N PRO A 273 0.71 -7.40 4.03
CA PRO A 273 0.15 -8.35 3.07
C PRO A 273 -1.33 -8.13 2.72
N GLN A 274 -2.15 -7.78 3.69
CA GLN A 274 -3.58 -7.51 3.51
C GLN A 274 -3.86 -6.26 2.65
N LEU A 275 -2.87 -5.38 2.50
CA LEU A 275 -2.94 -4.17 1.67
C LEU A 275 -2.18 -4.35 0.34
N ARG A 276 -1.97 -5.60 -0.10
CA ARG A 276 -1.39 -5.88 -1.41
C ARG A 276 -2.45 -6.04 -2.48
N PHE A 277 -2.25 -5.38 -3.63
CA PHE A 277 -3.20 -5.38 -4.74
C PHE A 277 -3.51 -6.79 -5.27
N GLY A 278 -2.53 -7.68 -5.39
CA GLY A 278 -2.74 -9.03 -5.90
C GLY A 278 -3.60 -9.90 -4.97
N ASN A 279 -3.54 -9.65 -3.66
CA ASN A 279 -4.39 -10.34 -2.67
C ASN A 279 -5.84 -9.85 -2.68
N GLN A 280 -6.07 -8.61 -3.14
CA GLN A 280 -7.36 -7.93 -3.09
C GLN A 280 -8.03 -7.82 -4.47
N ALA A 281 -7.28 -8.11 -5.53
CA ALA A 281 -7.82 -8.17 -6.88
C ALA A 281 -8.80 -9.35 -6.99
N LYS A 282 -9.90 -9.13 -7.70
CA LYS A 282 -10.82 -10.22 -8.06
C LYS A 282 -10.16 -11.24 -8.99
N GLU A 283 -9.23 -10.75 -9.81
CA GLU A 283 -8.44 -11.53 -10.75
C GLU A 283 -7.08 -10.86 -10.92
N VAL A 284 -6.03 -11.69 -11.03
CA VAL A 284 -4.68 -11.24 -11.37
C VAL A 284 -4.29 -11.87 -12.69
N VAL A 285 -3.88 -11.03 -13.63
CA VAL A 285 -3.44 -11.41 -14.96
C VAL A 285 -1.94 -11.18 -15.05
N TYR A 286 -1.21 -12.27 -15.33
CA TYR A 286 0.24 -12.22 -15.49
C TYR A 286 0.63 -12.15 -16.96
N PHE A 287 1.59 -11.30 -17.27
CA PHE A 287 2.17 -11.16 -18.60
C PHE A 287 3.56 -11.80 -18.65
N ASN A 288 3.84 -12.54 -19.73
CA ASN A 288 5.17 -13.11 -19.95
C ASN A 288 6.15 -12.02 -20.43
N ASP A 289 5.67 -11.13 -21.29
CA ASP A 289 6.48 -10.08 -21.90
C ASP A 289 5.67 -8.79 -22.19
N ALA A 290 6.34 -7.83 -22.83
CA ALA A 290 5.79 -6.53 -23.20
C ALA A 290 4.72 -6.62 -24.31
N GLU A 291 4.81 -7.60 -25.20
CA GLU A 291 3.86 -7.79 -26.31
C GLU A 291 2.53 -8.31 -25.75
N ASP A 292 2.59 -9.30 -24.86
CA ASP A 292 1.43 -9.82 -24.13
C ASP A 292 0.74 -8.72 -23.30
N ALA A 293 1.52 -7.96 -22.53
CA ALA A 293 1.02 -6.86 -21.71
C ALA A 293 0.31 -5.80 -22.56
N PHE A 294 0.92 -5.41 -23.69
CA PHE A 294 0.34 -4.41 -24.57
C PHE A 294 -0.90 -4.92 -25.32
N ALA A 295 -0.88 -6.17 -25.79
CA ALA A 295 -2.04 -6.79 -26.41
C ALA A 295 -3.23 -6.84 -25.44
N TYR A 296 -2.99 -7.18 -24.18
CA TYR A 296 -4.02 -7.17 -23.15
C TYR A 296 -4.54 -5.78 -22.82
N LEU A 297 -3.66 -4.78 -22.69
CA LEU A 297 -4.05 -3.38 -22.49
C LEU A 297 -5.02 -2.92 -23.59
N LYS A 298 -4.68 -3.18 -24.86
CA LYS A 298 -5.54 -2.86 -26.00
C LYS A 298 -6.90 -3.55 -25.94
N TYR A 299 -6.91 -4.82 -25.54
CA TYR A 299 -8.14 -5.60 -25.38
C TYR A 299 -9.04 -5.00 -24.30
N VAL A 300 -8.49 -4.67 -23.13
CA VAL A 300 -9.26 -4.08 -22.02
C VAL A 300 -9.86 -2.72 -22.42
N VAL A 301 -9.05 -1.85 -23.02
CA VAL A 301 -9.47 -0.51 -23.46
C VAL A 301 -10.53 -0.60 -24.55
N SER A 302 -10.31 -1.41 -25.59
CA SER A 302 -11.28 -1.60 -26.69
C SER A 302 -12.56 -2.33 -26.27
N SER A 303 -12.53 -3.03 -25.13
CA SER A 303 -13.69 -3.63 -24.47
C SER A 303 -14.50 -2.64 -23.62
N GLY A 304 -14.20 -1.34 -23.69
CA GLY A 304 -14.97 -0.31 -23.00
C GLY A 304 -14.52 -0.05 -21.56
N ASN A 305 -13.28 -0.38 -21.20
CA ASN A 305 -12.76 -0.17 -19.84
C ASN A 305 -11.50 0.71 -19.87
N PRO A 306 -11.53 1.90 -19.26
CA PRO A 306 -10.30 2.65 -19.04
C PRO A 306 -9.39 1.90 -18.04
N VAL A 307 -8.09 2.17 -18.12
CA VAL A 307 -7.07 1.43 -17.35
C VAL A 307 -6.19 2.42 -16.60
N VAL A 308 -6.02 2.24 -15.30
CA VAL A 308 -4.98 2.94 -14.54
C VAL A 308 -3.66 2.21 -14.72
N VAL A 309 -2.60 2.95 -15.02
CA VAL A 309 -1.23 2.43 -15.16
C VAL A 309 -0.30 3.14 -14.18
N TYR A 310 0.80 2.46 -13.81
CA TYR A 310 1.89 3.01 -13.01
C TYR A 310 3.14 3.21 -13.87
N LEU A 311 3.65 4.43 -13.93
CA LEU A 311 4.63 4.86 -14.93
C LEU A 311 5.83 5.58 -14.29
N ASP A 312 7.01 5.38 -14.87
CA ASP A 312 8.15 6.27 -14.69
C ASP A 312 8.04 7.47 -15.65
N CYS A 313 7.79 8.66 -15.10
CA CYS A 313 7.52 9.86 -15.88
C CYS A 313 8.71 10.41 -16.64
N TYR A 314 9.93 9.97 -16.33
CA TYR A 314 11.14 10.41 -17.03
C TYR A 314 11.02 10.23 -18.55
N TYR A 315 10.45 9.10 -18.97
CA TYR A 315 10.32 8.71 -20.38
C TYR A 315 9.16 9.41 -21.09
N LEU A 316 8.17 9.91 -20.36
CA LEU A 316 7.00 10.61 -20.90
C LEU A 316 7.18 12.12 -21.00
N TYR A 317 8.10 12.68 -20.20
CA TYR A 317 8.27 14.12 -20.04
C TYR A 317 8.34 14.87 -21.37
N ASP A 318 9.17 14.41 -22.32
CA ASP A 318 9.39 15.13 -23.58
C ASP A 318 8.14 15.17 -24.46
N ASP A 319 7.28 14.14 -24.41
CA ASP A 319 6.00 14.16 -25.13
C ASP A 319 4.99 15.07 -24.40
N PHE A 320 4.97 15.03 -23.07
CA PHE A 320 3.99 15.74 -22.24
C PHE A 320 4.20 17.26 -22.25
N VAL A 321 5.44 17.75 -22.21
CA VAL A 321 5.73 19.20 -22.27
C VAL A 321 5.36 19.85 -23.61
N LEU A 322 5.12 19.05 -24.66
CA LEU A 322 4.61 19.53 -25.94
C LEU A 322 3.08 19.73 -25.90
N ALA A 323 2.38 18.96 -25.07
CA ALA A 323 0.92 18.98 -24.97
C ALA A 323 0.41 19.84 -23.80
N SER A 324 1.15 19.92 -22.70
CA SER A 324 0.72 20.58 -21.46
C SER A 324 1.70 21.67 -21.01
N ASP A 325 1.18 22.90 -20.88
CA ASP A 325 1.90 24.00 -20.24
C ASP A 325 2.13 23.76 -18.75
N PHE A 326 1.27 22.97 -18.08
CA PHE A 326 1.50 22.60 -16.68
C PHE A 326 2.76 21.73 -16.59
N TRP A 327 2.86 20.67 -17.39
CA TRP A 327 4.06 19.83 -17.43
C TRP A 327 5.32 20.62 -17.72
N LYS A 328 5.24 21.50 -18.71
CA LYS A 328 6.36 22.36 -19.11
C LYS A 328 6.86 23.30 -18.01
N ASN A 329 5.96 23.79 -17.16
CA ASN A 329 6.27 24.86 -16.20
C ASN A 329 6.34 24.39 -14.74
N SER A 330 5.72 23.26 -14.42
CA SER A 330 5.53 22.76 -13.05
C SER A 330 6.19 21.41 -12.81
N MET A 331 6.44 20.62 -13.85
CA MET A 331 7.06 19.30 -13.73
C MET A 331 8.52 19.35 -14.18
N GLU A 332 9.38 18.55 -13.54
CA GLU A 332 10.78 18.39 -13.91
C GLU A 332 11.00 17.06 -14.62
N LYS A 333 12.02 16.99 -15.48
CA LYS A 333 12.41 15.73 -16.11
C LYS A 333 13.23 14.90 -15.13
N ASP A 334 12.56 14.05 -14.36
CA ASP A 334 13.18 13.20 -13.34
C ASP A 334 12.48 11.83 -13.27
N HIS A 335 13.12 10.87 -12.58
CA HIS A 335 12.58 9.55 -12.31
C HIS A 335 11.67 9.58 -11.09
N TYR A 336 10.39 9.85 -11.33
CA TYR A 336 9.35 9.75 -10.32
C TYR A 336 8.20 8.91 -10.83
N ASP A 337 7.51 8.30 -9.88
CA ASP A 337 6.36 7.49 -10.13
C ASP A 337 5.08 8.31 -10.29
N HIS A 338 4.19 7.83 -11.16
CA HIS A 338 2.91 8.47 -11.34
C HIS A 338 1.84 7.50 -11.82
N TYR A 339 0.61 7.78 -11.41
CA TYR A 339 -0.57 7.05 -11.86
C TYR A 339 -1.33 7.89 -12.87
N MET A 340 -1.62 7.30 -14.03
CA MET A 340 -2.40 7.91 -15.10
C MET A 340 -3.45 6.93 -15.61
N VAL A 341 -4.41 7.42 -16.39
CA VAL A 341 -5.42 6.58 -17.03
C VAL A 341 -5.18 6.49 -18.52
N VAL A 342 -4.98 5.29 -19.05
CA VAL A 342 -5.03 5.02 -20.48
C VAL A 342 -6.47 5.11 -20.93
N THR A 343 -6.72 6.06 -21.83
CA THR A 343 -8.05 6.34 -22.39
C THR A 343 -8.18 5.83 -23.82
N GLY A 344 -7.07 5.56 -24.51
CA GLY A 344 -7.06 5.05 -25.87
C GLY A 344 -5.67 4.80 -26.42
N TYR A 345 -5.63 4.37 -27.68
CA TYR A 345 -4.42 4.10 -28.42
C TYR A 345 -4.66 4.20 -29.92
N ASP A 346 -3.57 4.40 -30.66
CA ASP A 346 -3.49 4.18 -32.09
C ASP A 346 -2.16 3.47 -32.44
N LYS A 347 -1.79 3.49 -33.72
CA LYS A 347 -0.55 2.87 -34.20
C LYS A 347 0.72 3.46 -33.57
N ASP A 348 0.73 4.76 -33.32
CA ASP A 348 1.93 5.51 -32.96
C ASP A 348 1.89 6.01 -31.51
N ASN A 349 0.71 6.08 -30.88
CA ASN A 349 0.52 6.71 -29.57
C ASN A 349 -0.40 5.95 -28.61
N ILE A 350 -0.19 6.20 -27.32
CA ILE A 350 -1.10 5.93 -26.22
C ILE A 350 -1.64 7.26 -25.70
N TYR A 351 -2.93 7.31 -25.41
CA TYR A 351 -3.59 8.52 -24.90
C TYR A 351 -3.83 8.37 -23.40
N LEU A 352 -3.34 9.35 -22.63
CA LEU A 352 -3.33 9.33 -21.17
C LEU A 352 -4.09 10.52 -20.58
N ASN A 353 -4.86 10.28 -19.53
CA ASN A 353 -5.33 11.33 -18.63
C ASN A 353 -4.40 11.46 -17.43
N ASP A 354 -3.92 12.66 -17.14
CA ASP A 354 -3.13 12.97 -15.94
C ASP A 354 -4.01 13.62 -14.85
N PRO A 355 -4.22 12.99 -13.69
CA PRO A 355 -5.04 13.55 -12.63
C PRO A 355 -4.42 14.76 -11.89
N THR A 356 -3.16 15.11 -12.16
CA THR A 356 -2.44 16.17 -11.45
C THR A 356 -2.24 17.45 -12.23
N ASP A 357 -2.56 17.46 -13.51
CA ASP A 357 -2.62 18.68 -14.31
C ASP A 357 -4.02 19.32 -14.14
N PRO A 358 -4.12 20.57 -13.63
CA PRO A 358 -5.40 21.23 -13.38
C PRO A 358 -6.08 21.76 -14.65
N THR A 359 -5.48 21.57 -15.83
CA THR A 359 -5.94 22.14 -17.10
C THR A 359 -6.66 21.10 -17.97
N GLU A 360 -7.37 21.55 -19.00
CA GLU A 360 -7.99 20.66 -19.98
C GLU A 360 -6.94 19.86 -20.79
N ALA A 361 -5.70 20.34 -20.85
CA ALA A 361 -4.60 19.63 -21.50
C ALA A 361 -4.24 18.31 -20.79
N ALA A 362 -4.71 18.13 -19.55
CA ALA A 362 -4.59 16.89 -18.81
C ALA A 362 -5.30 15.69 -19.48
N ALA A 363 -6.25 15.94 -20.39
CA ALA A 363 -7.02 14.91 -21.08
C ALA A 363 -6.34 14.42 -22.36
N ASN A 364 -6.32 13.10 -22.54
CA ASN A 364 -5.87 12.43 -23.76
C ASN A 364 -4.51 12.95 -24.25
N ILE A 365 -3.56 13.16 -23.34
CA ILE A 365 -2.18 13.53 -23.66
C ILE A 365 -1.59 12.39 -24.49
N PRO A 366 -1.12 12.67 -25.73
CA PRO A 366 -0.48 11.64 -26.54
C PRO A 366 0.94 11.36 -26.04
N ALA A 367 1.20 10.11 -25.69
CA ALA A 367 2.54 9.56 -25.48
C ALA A 367 2.90 8.70 -26.68
N LYS A 368 4.11 8.86 -27.24
CA LYS A 368 4.57 7.93 -28.27
C LYS A 368 4.62 6.52 -27.69
N LEU A 369 4.22 5.53 -28.48
CA LEU A 369 4.12 4.15 -28.03
C LEU A 369 5.44 3.65 -27.41
N GLU A 370 6.59 3.93 -28.04
CA GLU A 370 7.91 3.55 -27.53
C GLU A 370 8.18 4.13 -26.13
N ASN A 371 7.89 5.43 -25.95
CA ASN A 371 8.10 6.13 -24.68
C ASN A 371 7.16 5.60 -23.59
N PHE A 372 5.90 5.33 -23.93
CA PHE A 372 4.93 4.71 -23.02
C PHE A 372 5.37 3.32 -22.58
N MET A 373 5.75 2.45 -23.52
CA MET A 373 6.18 1.10 -23.20
C MET A 373 7.40 1.11 -22.28
N GLN A 374 8.36 2.01 -22.54
CA GLN A 374 9.51 2.18 -21.67
C GLN A 374 9.12 2.70 -20.27
N ALA A 375 8.24 3.70 -20.18
CA ALA A 375 7.75 4.22 -18.90
C ALA A 375 7.04 3.16 -18.05
N TRP A 376 6.25 2.30 -18.70
CA TRP A 376 5.44 1.27 -18.06
C TRP A 376 6.26 0.05 -17.61
N GLU A 377 7.26 -0.34 -18.40
CA GLU A 377 8.24 -1.36 -18.01
C GLU A 377 9.10 -0.88 -16.82
N LYS A 378 9.59 0.35 -16.91
CA LYS A 378 10.50 0.97 -15.94
C LYS A 378 9.82 1.50 -14.68
N GLY A 379 8.50 1.44 -14.57
CA GLY A 379 7.78 1.72 -13.33
C GLY A 379 8.32 0.91 -12.13
N SER A 380 8.77 -0.33 -12.37
CA SER A 380 9.36 -1.17 -11.32
C SER A 380 10.68 -0.65 -10.72
N GLU A 381 11.30 0.35 -11.33
CA GLU A 381 12.59 0.92 -10.94
C GLU A 381 12.45 2.22 -10.11
N VAL A 382 11.25 2.79 -10.00
CA VAL A 382 10.97 4.02 -9.23
C VAL A 382 10.43 3.74 -7.82
N ALA A 383 10.03 4.78 -7.08
CA ALA A 383 9.89 4.76 -5.61
C ALA A 383 9.07 3.60 -5.04
N GLN A 384 7.91 3.26 -5.61
CA GLN A 384 7.04 2.17 -5.13
C GLN A 384 7.40 0.81 -5.72
N LYS A 385 8.22 0.79 -6.78
CA LYS A 385 8.68 -0.43 -7.46
C LYS A 385 7.55 -1.35 -7.95
N LEU A 386 6.40 -0.79 -8.33
CA LEU A 386 5.29 -1.57 -8.88
C LEU A 386 5.56 -2.00 -10.32
N GLY A 387 5.05 -3.16 -10.70
CA GLY A 387 5.22 -3.72 -12.03
C GLY A 387 6.49 -4.58 -12.15
N PRO A 388 7.03 -4.80 -13.37
CA PRO A 388 6.67 -4.15 -14.64
C PRO A 388 5.22 -4.32 -15.10
N PHE A 389 4.78 -3.42 -15.98
CA PHE A 389 3.46 -3.46 -16.65
C PHE A 389 2.27 -3.48 -15.69
N TRP A 390 2.40 -2.82 -14.54
CA TRP A 390 1.33 -2.74 -13.54
C TRP A 390 0.15 -1.95 -14.10
N MET A 391 -1.03 -2.54 -14.09
CA MET A 391 -2.29 -1.90 -14.49
C MET A 391 -3.48 -2.41 -13.70
N ILE A 392 -4.49 -1.56 -13.50
CA ILE A 392 -5.78 -1.97 -12.95
C ILE A 392 -6.94 -1.44 -13.78
N TYR A 393 -8.04 -2.19 -13.80
CA TYR A 393 -9.33 -1.73 -14.30
C TYR A 393 -10.47 -2.33 -13.47
N LEU A 394 -11.62 -1.67 -13.46
CA LEU A 394 -12.79 -2.12 -12.67
C LEU A 394 -13.45 -3.35 -13.32
N SER A 395 -13.61 -4.42 -12.54
CA SER A 395 -14.18 -5.71 -12.97
C SER A 395 -15.48 -6.07 -12.23
N GLY A 396 -15.99 -5.15 -11.40
CA GLY A 396 -17.27 -5.24 -10.72
C GLY A 396 -18.11 -3.96 -10.87
N PRO A 397 -19.40 -4.02 -10.49
CA PRO A 397 -20.23 -2.83 -10.37
C PRO A 397 -19.64 -1.88 -9.31
N VAL A 398 -20.04 -0.61 -9.35
CA VAL A 398 -19.69 0.39 -8.33
C VAL A 398 -20.95 0.70 -7.53
N SER A 399 -20.88 0.57 -6.20
CA SER A 399 -21.98 0.99 -5.32
C SER A 399 -21.46 1.39 -3.94
N GLN A 400 -21.71 2.64 -3.55
CA GLN A 400 -21.26 3.17 -2.26
C GLN A 400 -21.99 2.49 -1.10
N LYS A 401 -21.24 2.11 -0.05
CA LYS A 401 -21.84 1.72 1.24
C LYS A 401 -22.71 2.85 1.80
N PRO A 402 -23.70 2.53 2.66
CA PRO A 402 -24.47 3.54 3.36
C PRO A 402 -23.58 4.55 4.09
N PHE A 403 -23.99 5.83 4.06
CA PHE A 403 -23.25 6.93 4.65
C PHE A 403 -22.79 6.67 6.09
N ASN A 404 -23.69 6.13 6.93
CA ASN A 404 -23.41 5.81 8.34
C ASN A 404 -22.34 4.73 8.49
N GLU A 405 -22.26 3.75 7.59
CA GLU A 405 -21.21 2.73 7.61
C GLU A 405 -19.85 3.34 7.24
N VAL A 406 -19.82 4.17 6.18
CA VAL A 406 -18.59 4.86 5.76
C VAL A 406 -18.09 5.79 6.85
N ILE A 407 -18.97 6.55 7.50
CA ILE A 407 -18.59 7.45 8.60
C ILE A 407 -18.09 6.67 9.81
N GLN A 408 -18.77 5.60 10.21
CA GLN A 408 -18.33 4.79 11.36
C GLN A 408 -16.93 4.21 11.10
N TRP A 409 -16.71 3.66 9.91
CA TRP A 409 -15.41 3.16 9.49
C TRP A 409 -14.34 4.27 9.49
N ASN A 410 -14.67 5.47 9.00
CA ASN A 410 -13.76 6.61 9.06
C ASN A 410 -13.43 6.99 10.52
N ILE A 411 -14.42 7.07 11.41
CA ILE A 411 -14.17 7.31 12.84
C ILE A 411 -13.16 6.29 13.39
N ASP A 412 -13.34 5.01 13.06
CA ASP A 412 -12.44 3.94 13.49
C ASP A 412 -11.02 4.09 12.95
N MET A 413 -10.85 4.47 11.68
CA MET A 413 -9.54 4.74 11.08
C MET A 413 -8.86 6.00 11.62
N SER A 414 -9.62 6.97 12.11
CA SER A 414 -9.10 8.27 12.57
C SER A 414 -8.50 8.25 13.99
N LYS A 415 -8.67 7.14 14.73
CA LYS A 415 -8.36 7.02 16.17
C LYS A 415 -6.99 7.55 16.56
N ASP A 416 -5.98 7.27 15.73
CA ASP A 416 -4.60 7.65 16.03
C ASP A 416 -4.16 8.96 15.36
N ALA A 417 -4.91 9.48 14.38
CA ALA A 417 -4.47 10.57 13.52
C ALA A 417 -4.03 11.82 14.30
N VAL A 418 -4.84 12.27 15.26
CA VAL A 418 -4.52 13.43 16.13
C VAL A 418 -3.24 13.19 16.93
N SER A 419 -3.05 11.97 17.44
CA SER A 419 -1.86 11.61 18.21
C SER A 419 -0.60 11.58 17.35
N GLU A 420 -0.72 11.11 16.10
CA GLU A 420 0.38 11.06 15.12
C GLU A 420 0.80 12.48 14.70
N ILE A 421 -0.17 13.38 14.46
CA ILE A 421 0.11 14.80 14.18
C ILE A 421 0.82 15.44 15.38
N ARG A 422 0.42 15.09 16.62
CA ARG A 422 1.09 15.59 17.83
C ARG A 422 2.53 15.11 17.93
N LYS A 423 2.81 13.83 17.67
CA LYS A 423 4.18 13.30 17.63
C LYS A 423 5.04 14.07 16.62
N PHE A 424 4.52 14.30 15.41
CA PHE A 424 5.23 15.09 14.40
C PHE A 424 5.48 16.55 14.85
N ALA A 425 4.54 17.15 15.60
CA ALA A 425 4.66 18.52 16.09
C ALA A 425 5.75 18.73 17.15
N GLU A 426 6.27 17.66 17.75
CA GLU A 426 7.39 17.70 18.69
C GLU A 426 8.71 18.06 17.98
N ASN A 427 8.90 17.58 16.76
CA ASN A 427 10.10 17.83 15.95
C ASN A 427 9.74 18.06 14.46
N PRO A 428 9.00 19.15 14.14
CA PRO A 428 8.57 19.39 12.77
C PRO A 428 9.76 19.79 11.89
N ASN A 429 9.71 19.41 10.62
CA ASN A 429 10.65 19.86 9.60
C ASN A 429 9.89 20.34 8.36
N SER A 430 10.52 21.21 7.58
CA SER A 430 9.97 21.74 6.32
C SER A 430 10.70 21.18 5.09
N LEU A 431 11.13 19.92 5.16
CA LEU A 431 11.72 19.25 4.01
C LEU A 431 10.70 19.13 2.88
N GLU A 432 11.18 19.10 1.65
CA GLU A 432 10.32 19.03 0.46
C GLU A 432 9.43 17.78 0.43
N PRO A 433 9.92 16.55 0.69
CA PRO A 433 9.06 15.36 0.78
C PRO A 433 7.98 15.49 1.86
N THR A 434 8.33 16.09 3.00
CA THR A 434 7.37 16.38 4.08
C THR A 434 6.28 17.32 3.59
N CYS A 435 6.66 18.43 2.97
CA CYS A 435 5.69 19.40 2.46
C CYS A 435 4.82 18.83 1.33
N PHE A 436 5.35 17.93 0.51
CA PHE A 436 4.58 17.19 -0.50
C PHE A 436 3.49 16.34 0.16
N LEU A 437 3.83 15.54 1.18
CA LEU A 437 2.84 14.71 1.89
C LEU A 437 1.80 15.57 2.64
N LEU A 438 2.21 16.69 3.24
CA LEU A 438 1.27 17.63 3.85
C LEU A 438 0.31 18.25 2.83
N ASN A 439 0.72 18.43 1.57
CA ASN A 439 -0.16 18.89 0.49
C ASN A 439 -1.26 17.86 0.22
N GLU A 440 -0.92 16.57 0.20
CA GLU A 440 -1.89 15.48 0.03
C GLU A 440 -2.88 15.43 1.19
N LEU A 441 -2.40 15.54 2.44
CA LEU A 441 -3.28 15.62 3.62
C LEU A 441 -4.23 16.81 3.48
N GLY A 442 -3.72 18.00 3.13
CA GLY A 442 -4.53 19.20 2.95
C GLY A 442 -5.67 19.01 1.93
N ARG A 443 -5.35 18.40 0.79
CA ARG A 443 -6.32 18.05 -0.25
C ARG A 443 -7.36 17.07 0.26
N ALA A 444 -6.91 15.98 0.88
CA ALA A 444 -7.76 14.91 1.38
C ALA A 444 -8.74 15.40 2.45
N ARG A 445 -8.30 16.25 3.40
CA ARG A 445 -9.19 16.84 4.43
C ARG A 445 -10.24 17.77 3.82
N THR A 446 -9.84 18.53 2.80
CA THR A 446 -10.76 19.43 2.09
C THR A 446 -11.86 18.65 1.38
N GLU A 447 -11.50 17.55 0.71
CA GLU A 447 -12.49 16.69 0.05
C GLU A 447 -13.33 15.90 1.06
N PHE A 448 -12.76 15.42 2.17
CA PHE A 448 -13.55 14.80 3.22
C PHE A 448 -14.55 15.79 3.85
N SER A 449 -14.18 17.06 3.99
CA SER A 449 -15.13 18.11 4.36
C SER A 449 -16.27 18.24 3.35
N ASN A 450 -16.01 18.15 2.05
CA ASN A 450 -17.06 18.21 1.03
C ASN A 450 -18.04 17.04 1.20
N TYR A 451 -17.52 15.82 1.42
CA TYR A 451 -18.33 14.64 1.70
C TYR A 451 -19.23 14.82 2.94
N LEU A 452 -18.66 15.26 4.06
CA LEU A 452 -19.41 15.52 5.29
C LEU A 452 -20.51 16.56 5.08
N ASN A 453 -20.18 17.68 4.43
CA ASN A 453 -21.14 18.75 4.16
C ASN A 453 -22.28 18.29 3.24
N ASN A 454 -21.96 17.53 2.19
CA ASN A 454 -22.95 16.97 1.27
C ASN A 454 -23.94 16.02 1.97
N ASN A 455 -23.53 15.41 3.08
CA ASN A 455 -24.33 14.50 3.88
C ASN A 455 -24.88 15.15 5.18
N GLY A 456 -24.92 16.48 5.26
CA GLY A 456 -25.57 17.20 6.36
C GLY A 456 -24.76 17.32 7.66
N MET A 457 -23.47 16.96 7.65
CA MET A 457 -22.57 17.09 8.80
C MET A 457 -21.75 18.39 8.73
N ALA A 458 -22.43 19.53 8.73
CA ALA A 458 -21.82 20.84 8.44
C ALA A 458 -20.75 21.29 9.47
N GLU A 459 -20.95 21.01 10.76
CA GLU A 459 -20.00 21.42 11.81
C GLU A 459 -18.64 20.70 11.73
N PRO A 460 -18.58 19.34 11.73
CA PRO A 460 -17.30 18.65 11.55
C PRO A 460 -16.70 18.90 10.16
N ALA A 461 -17.54 19.10 9.12
CA ALA A 461 -17.05 19.49 7.80
C ALA A 461 -16.22 20.78 7.86
N LEU A 462 -16.75 21.84 8.48
CA LEU A 462 -16.04 23.12 8.61
C LEU A 462 -14.67 22.97 9.30
N LEU A 463 -14.58 22.13 10.33
CA LEU A 463 -13.33 21.88 11.05
C LEU A 463 -12.30 21.15 10.18
N TYR A 464 -12.72 20.12 9.43
CA TYR A 464 -11.83 19.43 8.49
C TYR A 464 -11.40 20.34 7.33
N LYS A 465 -12.29 21.20 6.81
CA LYS A 465 -11.91 22.20 5.80
C LYS A 465 -10.82 23.12 6.32
N GLN A 466 -10.99 23.67 7.52
CA GLN A 466 -10.00 24.55 8.13
C GLN A 466 -8.67 23.82 8.40
N SER A 467 -8.71 22.55 8.82
CA SER A 467 -7.50 21.71 8.94
C SER A 467 -6.80 21.57 7.58
N GLY A 468 -7.57 21.22 6.54
CA GLY A 468 -7.07 21.05 5.17
C GLY A 468 -6.44 22.31 4.59
N GLU A 469 -7.05 23.48 4.84
CA GLU A 469 -6.51 24.79 4.45
C GLU A 469 -5.18 25.09 5.16
N ILE A 470 -5.03 24.75 6.44
CA ILE A 470 -3.77 24.94 7.18
C ILE A 470 -2.69 24.01 6.63
N PHE A 471 -2.97 22.72 6.43
CA PHE A 471 -2.03 21.78 5.82
C PHE A 471 -1.56 22.26 4.44
N SER A 472 -2.50 22.67 3.58
CA SER A 472 -2.19 23.20 2.25
C SER A 472 -1.34 24.47 2.33
N GLY A 473 -1.66 25.39 3.24
CA GLY A 473 -0.87 26.60 3.48
C GLY A 473 0.56 26.31 3.96
N ILE A 474 0.73 25.31 4.86
CA ILE A 474 2.05 24.84 5.28
C ILE A 474 2.86 24.34 4.08
N ALA A 475 2.27 23.45 3.27
CA ALA A 475 2.92 22.87 2.11
C ALA A 475 3.29 23.95 1.07
N PHE A 476 2.38 24.90 0.85
CA PHE A 476 2.59 25.98 -0.11
C PHE A 476 3.77 26.87 0.26
N ASP A 477 3.80 27.31 1.52
CA ASP A 477 4.81 28.22 2.05
C ASP A 477 6.10 27.50 2.48
N MET A 478 6.11 26.16 2.47
CA MET A 478 7.17 25.31 3.03
C MET A 478 7.55 25.75 4.46
N SER A 479 6.52 25.97 5.30
CA SER A 479 6.69 26.57 6.63
C SER A 479 5.93 25.79 7.69
N VAL A 480 6.45 24.61 7.99
CA VAL A 480 5.94 23.74 9.07
C VAL A 480 6.34 24.34 10.41
N THR A 481 5.37 24.62 11.26
CA THR A 481 5.59 25.10 12.64
C THR A 481 4.72 24.32 13.62
N THR A 482 5.22 24.13 14.85
CA THR A 482 4.45 23.52 15.94
C THR A 482 3.12 24.25 16.19
N GLU A 483 3.08 25.58 16.05
CA GLU A 483 1.85 26.37 16.20
C GLU A 483 0.78 25.96 15.19
N LYS A 484 1.11 25.89 13.89
CA LYS A 484 0.15 25.50 12.85
C LYS A 484 -0.31 24.04 13.03
N LEU A 485 0.59 23.15 13.46
CA LEU A 485 0.25 21.75 13.76
C LEU A 485 -0.68 21.64 14.98
N ASN A 486 -0.48 22.45 16.02
CA ASN A 486 -1.40 22.50 17.16
C ASN A 486 -2.79 23.00 16.76
N MET A 487 -2.89 23.98 15.86
CA MET A 487 -4.18 24.42 15.32
C MET A 487 -4.91 23.31 14.57
N ILE A 488 -4.19 22.47 13.82
CA ILE A 488 -4.73 21.29 13.15
C ILE A 488 -5.23 20.28 14.20
N ILE A 489 -4.41 19.96 15.20
CA ILE A 489 -4.72 19.03 16.30
C ILE A 489 -6.03 19.43 17.00
N ASP A 490 -6.19 20.71 17.33
CA ASP A 490 -7.39 21.22 18.01
C ASP A 490 -8.65 21.05 17.14
N LYS A 491 -8.54 21.35 15.84
CA LYS A 491 -9.65 21.23 14.88
C LYS A 491 -10.06 19.78 14.67
N GLU A 492 -9.10 18.90 14.39
CA GLU A 492 -9.38 17.49 14.13
C GLU A 492 -9.87 16.78 15.40
N SER A 493 -9.35 17.14 16.57
CA SER A 493 -9.86 16.62 17.85
C SER A 493 -11.33 16.96 18.06
N GLU A 494 -11.74 18.18 17.75
CA GLU A 494 -13.14 18.59 17.89
C GLU A 494 -14.03 17.98 16.80
N ALA A 495 -13.55 17.90 15.57
CA ALA A 495 -14.27 17.27 14.47
C ALA A 495 -14.60 15.81 14.77
N VAL A 496 -13.62 15.03 15.27
CA VAL A 496 -13.83 13.62 15.64
C VAL A 496 -14.86 13.48 16.77
N LYS A 497 -14.84 14.35 17.78
CA LYS A 497 -15.88 14.34 18.84
C LYS A 497 -17.27 14.62 18.29
N LEU A 498 -17.40 15.48 17.28
CA LEU A 498 -18.68 15.78 16.64
C LEU A 498 -19.17 14.63 15.76
N LEU A 499 -18.27 13.89 15.11
CA LEU A 499 -18.62 12.71 14.32
C LEU A 499 -19.13 11.53 15.18
N ILE A 500 -18.65 11.43 16.43
CA ILE A 500 -19.04 10.35 17.36
C ILE A 500 -20.42 10.59 18.01
N LYS A 501 -20.91 11.84 18.05
CA LYS A 501 -22.21 12.20 18.64
C LYS A 501 -23.37 11.86 17.72
#